data_AF-A0A1G0GIL0-F1
#
_entry.id   AF-A0A1G0GIL0-F1
#
_cell.length_a   1.000
_cell.length_b   1.000
_cell.length_c   1.000
_cell.angle_alpha   90.00
_cell.angle_beta   90.00
_cell.angle_gamma   90.00
#
_symmetry.space_group_name_H-M   'P 1'
#
loop_
_entity.id
_entity.type
_entity.pdbx_description
1 polymer ?
#
loop_
_entity_poly.entity_id
_entity_poly.type
_entity_poly.pdbx_seq_one_letter_code
_entity_poly.pdbx_strand_id
1 'polypeptide(L)'
;MVLFNRDIKNVLLIHINLLTAEMLDELLTSYEKQNTQFISLPEALSDNVYEINPNIVRDRAYTFLNQVRLSRGLENPEIVKKLYASLPEEKLEKLCT
;
A
#
# COMPACT_ATOMS: atom_id res chain seq x y z
N MET A 1 0.83 -8.51 9.39
CA MET A 1 0.78 -9.85 10.00
C MET A 1 -0.43 -10.73 9.65
N VAL A 2 -1.69 -10.26 9.53
CA VAL A 2 -2.86 -11.20 9.44
C VAL A 2 -3.13 -11.86 8.06
N LEU A 3 -2.80 -11.22 6.93
CA LEU A 3 -3.17 -11.78 5.60
C LEU A 3 -2.21 -12.88 5.09
N PHE A 4 -0.93 -12.81 5.44
CA PHE A 4 0.10 -13.75 4.98
C PHE A 4 0.74 -14.54 6.13
N ASN A 5 0.34 -14.27 7.38
CA ASN A 5 0.90 -14.88 8.59
C ASN A 5 2.43 -14.82 8.69
N ARG A 6 3.02 -13.81 8.05
CA ARG A 6 4.44 -13.45 8.13
C ARG A 6 4.60 -11.98 7.76
N ASP A 7 5.79 -11.47 7.96
CA ASP A 7 6.18 -10.19 7.38
C ASP A 7 6.49 -10.37 5.89
N ILE A 8 5.93 -9.47 5.09
CA ILE A 8 6.21 -9.38 3.66
C ILE A 8 7.21 -8.25 3.43
N LYS A 9 8.06 -8.41 2.43
CA LYS A 9 8.86 -7.28 1.95
C LYS A 9 7.89 -6.26 1.36
N ASN A 10 7.98 -4.99 1.77
CA ASN A 10 7.11 -3.92 1.28
C ASN A 10 7.86 -3.06 0.26
N VAL A 11 7.15 -2.60 -0.77
CA VAL A 11 7.68 -1.64 -1.75
C VAL A 11 7.20 -0.25 -1.37
N LEU A 12 8.15 0.66 -1.13
CA LEU A 12 7.88 2.08 -0.93
C LEU A 12 7.83 2.79 -2.28
N LEU A 13 6.66 3.27 -2.66
CA LEU A 13 6.46 4.10 -3.86
C LEU A 13 6.49 5.57 -3.45
N ILE A 14 7.35 6.37 -4.10
CA ILE A 14 7.46 7.81 -3.87
C ILE A 14 7.28 8.53 -5.20
N HIS A 15 6.43 9.55 -5.23
CA HIS A 15 6.32 10.46 -6.36
C HIS A 15 7.39 11.53 -6.25
N ILE A 16 8.24 11.69 -7.27
CA ILE A 16 9.30 12.70 -7.26
C ILE A 16 8.70 14.09 -7.47
N ASN A 17 8.77 14.93 -6.45
CA ASN A 17 8.40 16.35 -6.48
C ASN A 17 9.14 17.13 -5.38
N LEU A 18 8.96 18.46 -5.34
CA LEU A 18 9.65 19.33 -4.37
C LEU A 18 9.35 18.96 -2.92
N LEU A 19 8.09 18.69 -2.58
CA LEU A 19 7.69 18.31 -1.23
C LEU A 19 8.41 17.03 -0.79
N THR A 20 8.43 16.02 -1.66
CA THR A 20 9.15 14.79 -1.35
C THR A 20 10.65 15.00 -1.23
N ALA A 21 11.25 15.89 -2.02
CA ALA A 21 12.69 16.17 -1.92
C ALA A 21 13.06 16.79 -0.56
N GLU A 22 12.23 17.71 -0.06
CA GLU A 22 12.42 18.35 1.25
C GLU A 22 12.16 17.39 2.42
N MET A 23 11.18 16.50 2.30
CA MET A 23 10.75 15.63 3.41
C MET A 23 11.41 14.25 3.43
N LEU A 24 12.14 13.86 2.38
CA LEU A 24 12.59 12.48 2.22
C LEU A 24 13.49 12.01 3.38
N ASP A 25 14.45 12.84 3.78
CA ASP A 25 15.42 12.48 4.82
C ASP A 25 14.74 12.22 6.18
N GLU A 26 13.79 13.10 6.56
CA GLU A 26 13.02 12.95 7.79
C GLU A 26 12.14 11.69 7.76
N LEU A 27 11.49 11.44 6.62
CA LEU A 27 10.67 10.25 6.41
C LEU A 27 11.50 8.96 6.57
N LEU A 28 12.65 8.87 5.90
CA LEU A 28 13.50 7.68 5.95
C LEU A 28 14.08 7.47 7.36
N THR A 29 14.54 8.54 8.02
CA THR A 29 15.01 8.50 9.42
C THR A 29 13.92 8.02 10.38
N SER A 30 12.66 8.42 10.16
CA SER A 30 11.52 7.96 10.96
C SER A 30 11.26 6.46 10.81
N TYR A 31 11.46 5.90 9.61
CA TYR A 31 11.37 4.47 9.38
C TYR A 31 12.50 3.68 10.03
N GLU A 32 13.73 4.20 10.00
CA GLU A 32 14.87 3.60 10.71
C GLU A 32 14.62 3.53 12.22
N LYS A 33 14.09 4.60 12.82
CA LYS A 33 13.69 4.62 14.24
C LYS A 33 12.62 3.58 14.59
N GLN A 34 11.85 3.13 13.61
CA GLN A 34 10.87 2.06 13.75
C GLN A 34 11.45 0.67 13.42
N ASN A 35 12.79 0.56 13.30
CA ASN A 35 13.53 -0.65 12.95
C ASN A 35 13.24 -1.17 11.53
N THR A 36 12.82 -0.29 10.62
CA THR A 36 12.67 -0.64 9.20
C THR A 36 14.06 -0.84 8.58
N GLN A 37 14.21 -1.91 7.80
CA GLN A 37 15.42 -2.19 7.03
C GLN A 37 15.15 -1.84 5.56
N PHE A 38 15.97 -0.97 4.97
CA PHE A 38 15.90 -0.69 3.54
C PHE A 38 16.65 -1.75 2.76
N ILE A 39 15.97 -2.34 1.79
CA ILE A 39 16.48 -3.35 0.87
C ILE A 39 16.31 -2.87 -0.56
N SER A 40 17.03 -3.50 -1.49
CA SER A 40 16.90 -3.18 -2.91
C SER A 40 15.53 -3.58 -3.46
N LEU A 41 15.06 -2.90 -4.51
CA LEU A 41 13.81 -3.26 -5.17
C LEU A 41 13.81 -4.72 -5.69
N PRO A 42 14.87 -5.24 -6.36
CA PRO A 42 14.92 -6.65 -6.76
C PRO A 42 14.78 -7.60 -5.58
N GLU A 43 15.39 -7.27 -4.44
CA GLU A 43 15.24 -8.08 -3.23
C GLU A 43 13.81 -8.02 -2.67
N ALA A 44 13.15 -6.87 -2.69
CA ALA A 44 11.74 -6.77 -2.29
C ALA A 44 10.84 -7.61 -3.19
N LEU A 45 11.01 -7.50 -4.51
CA LEU A 45 10.23 -8.22 -5.52
C LEU A 45 10.49 -9.74 -5.54
N SER A 46 11.57 -10.22 -4.94
CA SER A 46 11.80 -11.67 -4.74
C SER A 46 10.83 -12.33 -3.74
N ASP A 47 10.03 -11.54 -3.02
CA ASP A 47 8.99 -12.08 -2.14
C ASP A 47 7.81 -12.64 -2.97
N ASN A 48 7.50 -13.93 -2.81
CA ASN A 48 6.43 -14.64 -3.54
C ASN A 48 5.05 -13.97 -3.44
N VAL A 49 4.84 -13.05 -2.48
CA VAL A 49 3.62 -12.23 -2.42
C VAL A 49 3.36 -11.50 -3.74
N TYR A 50 4.42 -11.10 -4.44
CA TYR A 50 4.36 -10.33 -5.68
C TYR A 50 4.08 -11.19 -6.93
N GLU A 51 4.05 -12.52 -6.81
CA GLU A 51 3.59 -13.42 -7.87
C GLU A 51 2.05 -13.46 -7.95
N ILE A 52 1.36 -12.96 -6.93
CA ILE A 52 -0.09 -12.94 -6.88
C ILE A 52 -0.61 -11.82 -7.78
N ASN A 53 -1.33 -12.20 -8.84
CA ASN A 53 -2.22 -11.29 -9.55
C ASN A 53 -3.62 -11.39 -8.92
N PRO A 54 -4.10 -10.37 -8.18
CA PRO A 54 -5.41 -10.44 -7.54
C PRO A 54 -6.57 -10.51 -8.54
N ASN A 55 -6.36 -10.02 -9.78
CA ASN A 55 -7.39 -9.90 -10.82
C ASN A 55 -8.70 -9.26 -10.32
N ILE A 56 -8.59 -8.27 -9.42
CA ILE A 56 -9.72 -7.55 -8.83
C ILE A 56 -9.86 -6.20 -9.53
N VAL A 57 -10.96 -6.04 -10.26
CA VAL A 57 -11.39 -4.75 -10.83
C VAL A 57 -12.44 -4.14 -9.91
N ARG A 58 -12.23 -2.88 -9.52
CA ARG A 58 -13.16 -2.09 -8.70
C ARG A 58 -13.27 -0.67 -9.29
N ASP A 59 -14.38 -0.04 -8.96
CA ASP A 59 -14.70 1.37 -9.24
C ASP A 59 -13.89 2.37 -8.41
N ARG A 60 -13.02 1.88 -7.52
CA ARG A 60 -12.18 2.71 -6.64
C ARG A 60 -10.80 2.12 -6.41
N ALA A 61 -9.88 2.97 -5.96
CA ALA A 61 -8.51 2.57 -5.65
C ALA A 61 -8.45 1.71 -4.38
N TYR A 62 -8.07 0.44 -4.54
CA TYR A 62 -7.73 -0.45 -3.43
C TYR A 62 -6.23 -0.70 -3.37
N THR A 63 -5.70 -0.80 -2.15
CA THR A 63 -4.30 -1.20 -1.96
C THR A 63 -4.10 -2.65 -2.42
N PHE A 64 -2.87 -2.98 -2.82
CA PHE A 64 -2.53 -4.33 -3.25
C PHE A 64 -2.97 -5.41 -2.25
N LEU A 65 -2.68 -5.24 -0.96
CA LEU A 65 -3.07 -6.19 0.08
C LEU A 65 -4.59 -6.35 0.20
N ASN A 66 -5.34 -5.28 -0.07
CA ASN A 66 -6.80 -5.36 -0.07
C ASN A 66 -7.32 -6.11 -1.29
N GLN A 67 -6.71 -5.91 -2.46
CA GLN A 67 -7.03 -6.67 -3.66
C GLN A 67 -6.72 -8.17 -3.45
N VAL A 68 -5.56 -8.51 -2.89
CA VAL A 68 -5.21 -9.91 -2.56
C VAL A 68 -6.23 -10.51 -1.58
N ARG A 69 -6.62 -9.78 -0.53
CA ARG A 69 -7.65 -10.25 0.41
C ARG A 69 -8.95 -10.63 -0.32
N LEU A 70 -9.44 -9.76 -1.19
CA LEU A 70 -10.68 -10.00 -1.93
C LEU A 70 -10.53 -11.15 -2.94
N SER A 71 -9.38 -11.31 -3.58
CA SER A 71 -9.10 -12.44 -4.49
C SER A 71 -9.18 -13.80 -3.80
N ARG A 72 -9.00 -13.84 -2.47
CA ARG A 72 -9.13 -15.03 -1.62
C ARG A 72 -10.53 -15.24 -1.06
N GLY A 73 -11.51 -14.43 -1.47
CA GLY A 73 -12.88 -14.47 -0.95
C GLY A 73 -13.02 -14.00 0.50
N LEU A 74 -12.03 -13.29 1.03
CA LEU A 74 -12.07 -12.79 2.40
C LEU A 74 -12.72 -11.40 2.44
N GLU A 75 -13.60 -11.18 3.41
CA GLU A 75 -14.16 -9.86 3.65
C GLU A 75 -13.16 -8.91 4.29
N ASN A 76 -13.35 -7.61 4.05
CA ASN A 76 -12.59 -6.56 4.72
C ASN A 76 -12.98 -6.47 6.20
N PRO A 77 -11.99 -6.38 7.12
CA PRO A 77 -12.29 -6.06 8.52
C PRO A 77 -13.04 -4.73 8.65
N GLU A 78 -13.84 -4.57 9.69
CA GLU A 78 -14.66 -3.36 9.90
C GLU A 78 -13.83 -2.07 9.92
N ILE A 79 -12.61 -2.10 10.46
CA ILE A 79 -11.70 -0.94 10.42
C ILE A 79 -11.35 -0.51 8.99
N VAL A 80 -11.16 -1.48 8.09
CA VAL A 80 -10.85 -1.24 6.67
C VAL A 80 -12.10 -0.75 5.94
N LYS A 81 -13.27 -1.34 6.21
CA LYS A 81 -14.56 -0.87 5.66
C LYS A 81 -14.80 0.60 6.04
N LYS A 82 -14.61 0.97 7.30
CA LYS A 82 -14.76 2.34 7.79
C LYS A 82 -13.78 3.31 7.13
N LEU A 83 -12.51 2.92 6.98
CA LEU A 83 -11.51 3.72 6.28
C LEU A 83 -11.98 4.06 4.86
N TYR A 84 -12.37 3.05 4.08
CA TYR A 84 -12.83 3.24 2.71
C TYR A 84 -14.11 4.07 2.61
N ALA A 85 -15.02 3.97 3.58
CA ALA A 85 -16.22 4.79 3.64
C ALA A 85 -15.91 6.28 3.95
N SER A 86 -14.79 6.57 4.63
CA SER A 86 -14.39 7.95 4.94
C SER A 86 -13.63 8.67 3.83
N LEU A 87 -13.14 7.94 2.80
CA LEU A 87 -12.37 8.55 1.72
C LEU A 87 -13.30 9.35 0.79
N PRO A 88 -12.97 10.63 0.48
CA PRO A 88 -13.85 11.51 -0.28
C PRO A 88 -13.69 11.32 -1.80
N GLU A 89 -13.89 10.09 -2.29
CA GLU A 89 -13.65 9.71 -3.71
C GLU A 89 -14.38 10.67 -4.68
N GLU A 90 -15.66 10.97 -4.44
CA GLU A 90 -16.45 11.90 -5.27
C GLU A 90 -15.88 13.32 -5.34
N LYS A 91 -15.16 13.76 -4.31
CA LYS A 91 -14.48 15.06 -4.33
C LYS A 91 -13.18 14.99 -5.11
N LEU A 92 -12.45 13.89 -5.01
CA LEU A 92 -11.18 13.68 -5.70
C LEU A 92 -11.39 13.55 -7.21
N GLU A 93 -12.44 12.85 -7.66
CA GLU A 93 -12.76 12.73 -9.09
C GLU A 93 -12.97 14.09 -9.76
N LYS A 94 -13.58 15.05 -9.05
CA LYS A 94 -13.83 16.41 -9.55
C LYS A 94 -12.57 17.28 -9.66
N LEU A 95 -11.43 16.85 -9.11
CA LEU A 95 -10.16 17.57 -9.22
C LEU A 95 -9.35 17.18 -10.46
N CYS A 96 -9.74 16.10 -11.14
CA CYS A 96 -9.08 15.60 -12.35
C CYS A 96 -9.74 16.08 -13.66
N THR A 97 -10.69 17.02 -13.58
CA THR A 97 -11.29 17.75 -14.71
C THR A 97 -10.69 19.13 -14.86
#